data_AF-A0AAW2U2T6-F1
#
_entry.id   AF-A0AAW2U2T6-F1
#
_cell.length_a   1.000
_cell.length_b   1.000
_cell.length_c   1.000
_cell.angle_alpha   90.00
_cell.angle_beta   90.00
_cell.angle_gamma   90.00
#
_symmetry.space_group_name_H-M   'P 1'
#
loop_
_entity.id
_entity.type
_entity.pdbx_description
1 polymer ?
#
loop_
_entity_poly.entity_id
_entity_poly.type
_entity_poly.pdbx_seq_one_letter_code
_entity_poly.pdbx_strand_id
1 'polypeptide(L)'
;MEGEMRSDDEMRLEGEEISDTLPPEEESQSHSALKRKETCKRSKVWDHFIAYTDGEGKPRANELNDSIERVRTVVRYVRQSPARTRKFNDYVLEEKIECKKSLCLDAPARWNSVYMMLETALIFQGVFERYKIYDADFRNDFMPGGPYGRIGLPLTDNWVMVSKFVKVLRYFYDLTNRIFGSLYVTSNTFLDEISDVDDLLKERLKGDDVYLVDMARQMKAKFDKYWGNIEKMNMMLYVAVMLDPRHKYSYLRYVFKNMHGPEIGEKMGDLAKSALYDVFEKYKKMYSSTPSRPSITSSVESSQEQDDDIERRAVRDKRKK
;
A
#
# COMPACT_ATOMS: atom_id res chain seq x y z
N MET A 1 -35.96 -20.58 -67.40
CA MET A 1 -37.31 -20.90 -66.91
C MET A 1 -37.13 -21.72 -65.66
N GLU A 2 -37.42 -21.09 -64.54
CA GLU A 2 -37.22 -21.58 -63.18
C GLU A 2 -38.11 -22.79 -62.90
N GLY A 3 -37.57 -23.73 -62.14
CA GLY A 3 -38.30 -24.88 -61.63
C GLY A 3 -38.46 -24.74 -60.12
N GLU A 4 -39.69 -24.91 -59.64
CA GLU A 4 -39.98 -25.30 -58.27
C GLU A 4 -41.07 -26.38 -58.29
N MET A 5 -40.82 -27.43 -57.51
CA MET A 5 -41.58 -28.68 -57.44
C MET A 5 -42.69 -28.62 -56.39
N ARG A 6 -43.80 -29.28 -56.77
CA ARG A 6 -44.94 -29.84 -56.00
C ARG A 6 -44.60 -30.30 -54.57
N SER A 7 -45.38 -29.97 -53.54
CA SER A 7 -46.74 -30.49 -53.19
C SER A 7 -46.74 -31.96 -52.78
N ASP A 8 -47.13 -32.28 -51.53
CA ASP A 8 -48.39 -32.98 -51.22
C ASP A 8 -48.49 -33.45 -49.74
N ASP A 9 -49.74 -33.56 -49.32
CA ASP A 9 -50.30 -33.83 -47.98
C ASP A 9 -50.24 -35.31 -47.50
N GLU A 10 -50.54 -35.45 -46.20
CA GLU A 10 -51.32 -36.52 -45.53
C GLU A 10 -50.71 -37.84 -44.98
N MET A 11 -50.79 -37.92 -43.64
CA MET A 11 -51.37 -38.99 -42.79
C MET A 11 -50.69 -40.38 -42.54
N ARG A 12 -50.33 -40.59 -41.25
CA ARG A 12 -50.88 -41.59 -40.28
C ARG A 12 -50.00 -42.79 -39.80
N LEU A 13 -49.67 -42.71 -38.49
CA LEU A 13 -49.56 -43.69 -37.37
C LEU A 13 -48.69 -44.97 -37.43
N GLU A 14 -47.86 -45.13 -36.38
CA GLU A 14 -47.68 -46.29 -35.45
C GLU A 14 -46.37 -46.01 -34.65
N GLY A 15 -46.14 -46.28 -33.36
CA GLY A 15 -46.83 -46.96 -32.27
C GLY A 15 -46.12 -46.57 -30.95
N GLU A 16 -46.44 -47.30 -29.88
CA GLU A 16 -46.50 -46.88 -28.47
C GLU A 16 -45.19 -46.71 -27.67
N GLU A 17 -45.37 -45.90 -26.60
CA GLU A 17 -44.71 -45.79 -25.30
C GLU A 17 -43.63 -46.82 -24.90
N ILE A 18 -42.47 -46.29 -24.45
CA ILE A 18 -41.90 -46.64 -23.12
C ILE A 18 -41.37 -45.35 -22.49
N SER A 19 -42.07 -44.89 -21.45
CA SER A 19 -41.56 -43.95 -20.47
C SER A 19 -40.66 -44.71 -19.49
N ASP A 20 -39.42 -44.27 -19.34
CA ASP A 20 -38.72 -44.40 -18.05
C ASP A 20 -37.81 -43.19 -17.86
N THR A 21 -38.43 -42.20 -17.22
CA THR A 21 -37.90 -41.14 -16.36
C THR A 21 -36.38 -41.17 -16.15
N LEU A 22 -35.66 -40.30 -16.87
CA LEU A 22 -34.30 -39.91 -16.53
C LEU A 22 -34.32 -39.09 -15.22
N PRO A 23 -33.40 -39.34 -14.26
CA PRO A 23 -33.26 -38.52 -13.06
C PRO A 23 -32.88 -37.08 -13.46
N PRO A 24 -33.32 -36.06 -12.70
CA PRO A 24 -32.98 -34.68 -13.00
C PRO A 24 -31.46 -34.49 -12.89
N GLU A 25 -30.91 -33.78 -13.88
CA GLU A 25 -29.51 -33.38 -13.98
C GLU A 25 -29.02 -32.82 -12.63
N GLU A 26 -28.12 -33.55 -11.96
CA GLU A 26 -27.31 -32.99 -10.91
C GLU A 26 -26.45 -31.90 -11.55
N GLU A 27 -26.81 -30.64 -11.29
CA GLU A 27 -25.97 -29.48 -11.50
C GLU A 27 -24.59 -29.77 -10.92
N SER A 28 -23.66 -30.15 -11.80
CA SER A 28 -22.26 -30.28 -11.50
C SER A 28 -21.76 -28.94 -10.95
N GLN A 29 -21.62 -28.91 -9.62
CA GLN A 29 -20.96 -27.84 -8.88
C GLN A 29 -19.49 -27.82 -9.32
N SER A 30 -19.24 -27.15 -10.44
CA SER A 30 -17.91 -26.72 -10.81
C SER A 30 -17.39 -25.84 -9.69
N HIS A 31 -16.21 -26.22 -9.17
CA HIS A 31 -15.48 -25.54 -8.11
C HIS A 31 -15.22 -24.07 -8.51
N SER A 32 -16.20 -23.21 -8.24
CA SER A 32 -16.02 -21.77 -8.31
C SER A 32 -14.95 -21.40 -7.30
N ALA A 33 -13.95 -20.66 -7.77
CA ALA A 33 -12.85 -20.13 -6.98
C ALA A 33 -13.38 -19.63 -5.64
N LEU A 34 -12.95 -20.27 -4.55
CA LEU A 34 -13.10 -19.75 -3.20
C LEU A 34 -12.50 -18.34 -3.22
N LYS A 35 -13.36 -17.32 -3.42
CA LYS A 35 -13.07 -15.93 -3.10
C LYS A 35 -12.56 -16.00 -1.67
N ARG A 36 -11.25 -15.79 -1.48
CA ARG A 36 -10.68 -15.57 -0.16
C ARG A 36 -11.58 -14.51 0.48
N LYS A 37 -12.35 -14.92 1.49
CA LYS A 37 -13.00 -13.98 2.39
C LYS A 37 -11.89 -13.00 2.80
N GLU A 38 -12.04 -11.73 2.46
CA GLU A 38 -11.27 -10.66 3.07
C GLU A 38 -11.63 -10.62 4.55
N THR A 39 -11.09 -11.55 5.32
CA THR A 39 -11.07 -11.50 6.77
C THR A 39 -9.64 -11.28 7.20
N CYS A 40 -9.05 -10.18 6.74
CA CYS A 40 -8.17 -9.45 7.63
C CYS A 40 -9.10 -8.49 8.39
N LYS A 41 -9.56 -8.88 9.58
CA LYS A 41 -10.09 -7.89 10.52
C LYS A 41 -8.98 -6.87 10.71
N ARG A 42 -9.22 -5.70 10.09
CA ARG A 42 -8.35 -4.56 9.95
C ARG A 42 -7.68 -4.21 11.27
N SER A 43 -6.38 -3.95 11.22
CA SER A 43 -5.65 -3.38 12.34
C SER A 43 -6.15 -1.95 12.60
N LYS A 44 -6.87 -1.74 13.72
CA LYS A 44 -7.38 -0.43 14.21
C LYS A 44 -6.30 0.63 14.45
N VAL A 45 -5.05 0.22 14.32
CA VAL A 45 -3.82 0.97 14.57
C VAL A 45 -3.75 2.27 13.78
N TRP A 46 -4.24 2.25 12.54
CA TRP A 46 -4.04 3.33 11.58
C TRP A 46 -5.20 4.33 11.51
N ASP A 47 -6.40 3.94 11.95
CA ASP A 47 -7.56 4.84 12.03
C ASP A 47 -7.36 5.92 13.12
N HIS A 48 -6.46 5.69 14.09
CA HIS A 48 -6.07 6.65 15.12
C HIS A 48 -4.93 7.60 14.70
N PHE A 49 -4.30 7.41 13.54
CA PHE A 49 -3.16 8.24 13.13
C PHE A 49 -3.57 9.68 12.75
N ILE A 50 -4.85 9.89 12.43
CA ILE A 50 -5.41 11.21 12.10
C ILE A 50 -6.30 11.78 13.21
N ALA A 51 -6.67 10.96 14.20
CA ALA A 51 -7.22 11.48 15.45
C ALA A 51 -6.05 12.09 16.24
N TYR A 52 -5.67 13.32 15.91
CA TYR A 52 -4.74 14.16 16.66
C TYR A 52 -5.34 14.48 18.02
N THR A 53 -5.32 13.51 18.91
CA THR A 53 -5.73 13.68 20.28
C THR A 53 -4.51 13.92 21.14
N ASP A 54 -4.61 14.83 22.10
CA ASP A 54 -3.65 14.86 23.20
C ASP A 54 -3.63 13.50 23.94
N GLY A 55 -2.69 13.34 24.88
CA GLY A 55 -2.57 12.13 25.70
C GLY A 55 -3.84 11.77 26.49
N GLU A 56 -4.87 12.62 26.48
CA GLU A 56 -6.17 12.45 27.14
C GLU A 56 -7.32 12.14 26.17
N GLY A 57 -7.07 12.06 24.85
CA GLY A 57 -8.10 11.72 23.87
C GLY A 57 -8.92 12.93 23.36
N LYS A 58 -8.52 14.18 23.65
CA LYS A 58 -9.18 15.39 23.13
C LYS A 58 -8.48 15.91 21.87
N PRO A 59 -9.22 16.30 20.82
CA PRO A 59 -8.63 16.95 19.66
C PRO A 59 -8.06 18.32 20.08
N ARG A 60 -6.72 18.45 20.09
CA ARG A 60 -6.09 19.77 20.16
C ARG A 60 -6.37 20.47 18.84
N ALA A 61 -6.97 21.66 18.90
CA ALA A 61 -6.95 22.60 17.79
C ALA A 61 -5.50 23.06 17.61
N ASN A 62 -4.70 22.24 16.92
CA ASN A 62 -3.40 22.65 16.43
C ASN A 62 -3.66 23.47 15.15
N GLU A 63 -2.95 24.58 14.98
CA GLU A 63 -3.05 25.43 13.79
C GLU A 63 -2.82 24.64 12.48
N LEU A 64 -2.13 23.49 12.59
CA LEU A 64 -1.95 22.52 11.52
C LEU A 64 -3.26 21.86 11.08
N ASN A 65 -4.10 21.37 11.99
CA ASN A 65 -5.38 20.74 11.63
C ASN A 65 -6.32 21.77 10.99
N ASP A 66 -6.33 23.00 11.51
CA ASP A 66 -7.09 24.09 10.92
C ASP A 66 -6.60 24.40 9.49
N SER A 67 -5.28 24.43 9.29
CA SER A 67 -4.68 24.61 7.96
C SER A 67 -5.04 23.46 7.00
N ILE A 68 -4.97 22.21 7.48
CA ILE A 68 -5.35 21.02 6.71
C ILE A 68 -6.85 21.05 6.37
N GLU A 69 -7.72 21.43 7.31
CA GLU A 69 -9.17 21.47 7.09
C GLU A 69 -9.57 22.54 6.08
N ARG A 70 -8.90 23.71 6.11
CA ARG A 70 -9.09 24.75 5.09
C ARG A 70 -8.72 24.25 3.70
N VAL A 71 -7.54 23.62 3.55
CA VAL A 71 -7.09 23.06 2.26
C VAL A 71 -8.03 21.92 1.81
N ARG A 72 -8.40 21.02 2.72
CA ARG A 72 -9.37 19.95 2.46
C ARG A 72 -10.69 20.50 1.94
N THR A 73 -11.17 21.59 2.52
CA THR A 73 -12.47 22.18 2.15
C THR A 73 -12.47 22.75 0.74
N VAL A 74 -11.41 23.45 0.32
CA VAL A 74 -11.32 23.95 -1.07
C VAL A 74 -11.18 22.81 -2.09
N VAL A 75 -10.46 21.74 -1.74
CA VAL A 75 -10.39 20.53 -2.58
C VAL A 75 -11.77 19.87 -2.69
N ARG A 76 -12.49 19.75 -1.57
CA ARG A 76 -13.85 19.21 -1.54
C ARG A 76 -14.81 20.03 -2.40
N TYR A 77 -14.73 21.36 -2.34
CA TYR A 77 -15.54 22.24 -3.17
C TYR A 77 -15.40 21.91 -4.65
N VAL A 78 -14.16 21.85 -5.15
CA VAL A 78 -13.86 21.59 -6.57
C VAL A 78 -14.34 20.19 -6.98
N ARG A 79 -14.16 19.21 -6.10
CA ARG A 79 -14.51 17.81 -6.36
C ARG A 79 -15.98 17.47 -6.11
N GLN A 80 -16.78 18.41 -5.58
CA GLN A 80 -18.18 18.18 -5.23
C GLN A 80 -19.07 17.92 -6.46
N SER A 81 -18.73 18.49 -7.62
CA SER A 81 -19.47 18.23 -8.86
C SER A 81 -18.56 18.21 -10.09
N PRO A 82 -18.94 17.47 -11.15
CA PRO A 82 -18.19 17.46 -12.42
C PRO A 82 -18.11 18.85 -13.07
N ALA A 83 -19.11 19.71 -12.85
CA ALA A 83 -19.09 21.08 -13.36
C ALA A 83 -18.01 21.94 -12.68
N ARG A 84 -17.91 21.89 -11.34
CA ARG A 84 -16.87 22.58 -10.58
C ARG A 84 -15.48 22.06 -10.90
N THR A 85 -15.32 20.75 -11.06
CA THR A 85 -14.04 20.15 -11.48
C THR A 85 -13.63 20.62 -12.88
N ARG A 86 -14.55 20.65 -13.85
CA ARG A 86 -14.25 21.16 -15.20
C ARG A 86 -13.82 22.62 -15.16
N LYS A 87 -14.61 23.48 -14.50
CA LYS A 87 -14.32 24.90 -14.36
C LYS A 87 -12.94 25.14 -13.72
N PHE A 88 -12.62 24.41 -12.66
CA PHE A 88 -11.28 24.48 -12.05
C PHE A 88 -10.17 24.05 -13.01
N ASN A 89 -10.37 22.97 -13.76
CA ASN A 89 -9.39 22.50 -14.75
C ASN A 89 -9.18 23.50 -15.89
N ASP A 90 -10.18 24.31 -16.26
CA ASP A 90 -10.00 25.38 -17.23
C ASP A 90 -8.96 26.41 -16.72
N TYR A 91 -9.02 26.79 -15.44
CA TYR A 91 -7.99 27.63 -14.82
C TYR A 91 -6.62 26.93 -14.71
N VAL A 92 -6.58 25.60 -14.49
CA VAL A 92 -5.32 24.83 -14.52
C VAL A 92 -4.66 24.93 -15.90
N LEU A 93 -5.44 24.85 -16.98
CA LEU A 93 -4.97 24.98 -18.35
C LEU A 93 -4.48 26.41 -18.65
N GLU A 94 -5.21 27.43 -18.20
CA GLU A 94 -4.81 28.84 -18.33
C GLU A 94 -3.51 29.16 -17.58
N GLU A 95 -3.30 28.53 -16.43
CA GLU A 95 -2.07 28.62 -15.63
C GLU A 95 -0.89 27.82 -16.21
N LYS A 96 -1.11 27.05 -17.28
CA LYS A 96 -0.10 26.22 -17.94
C LYS A 96 0.63 25.29 -16.97
N ILE A 97 -0.09 24.74 -15.99
CA ILE A 97 0.51 23.80 -15.04
C ILE A 97 0.74 22.46 -15.74
N GLU A 98 2.02 22.12 -15.96
CA GLU A 98 2.45 20.87 -16.59
C GLU A 98 2.37 19.65 -15.66
N CYS A 99 1.36 19.57 -14.81
CA CYS A 99 1.16 18.44 -13.89
C CYS A 99 0.04 17.52 -14.38
N LYS A 100 0.34 16.22 -14.48
CA LYS A 100 -0.67 15.19 -14.83
C LYS A 100 -1.53 14.76 -13.63
N LYS A 101 -1.20 15.20 -12.41
CA LYS A 101 -1.98 14.85 -11.21
C LYS A 101 -3.33 15.59 -11.24
N SER A 102 -4.34 15.02 -10.60
CA SER A 102 -5.64 15.65 -10.42
C SER A 102 -6.02 15.69 -8.95
N LEU A 103 -6.76 16.72 -8.55
CA LEU A 103 -7.23 16.86 -7.17
C LEU A 103 -7.98 15.61 -6.72
N CYS A 104 -7.59 15.08 -5.56
CA CYS A 104 -8.19 13.90 -4.97
C CYS A 104 -8.75 14.20 -3.58
N LEU A 105 -9.84 13.53 -3.22
CA LEU A 105 -10.39 13.60 -1.87
C LEU A 105 -9.57 12.71 -0.95
N ASP A 106 -9.37 13.16 0.29
CA ASP A 106 -8.78 12.33 1.33
C ASP A 106 -9.84 11.45 2.01
N ALA A 107 -9.37 10.36 2.60
CA ALA A 107 -10.09 9.66 3.65
C ALA A 107 -9.46 10.10 4.98
N PRO A 108 -10.15 10.89 5.81
CA PRO A 108 -9.56 11.44 7.03
C PRO A 108 -9.01 10.38 7.97
N ALA A 109 -9.48 9.12 7.94
CA ALA A 109 -8.90 8.06 8.74
C ALA A 109 -7.57 7.48 8.20
N ARG A 110 -7.07 7.94 7.04
CA ARG A 110 -5.90 7.38 6.34
C ARG A 110 -4.91 8.46 5.92
N TRP A 111 -3.82 8.58 6.66
CA TRP A 111 -2.79 9.61 6.42
C TRP A 111 -2.18 9.58 5.03
N ASN A 112 -2.02 8.41 4.39
CA ASN A 112 -1.56 8.33 3.00
C ASN A 112 -2.48 9.11 2.05
N SER A 113 -3.79 9.02 2.25
CA SER A 113 -4.74 9.76 1.42
C SER A 113 -4.74 11.26 1.74
N VAL A 114 -4.51 11.63 3.01
CA VAL A 114 -4.32 13.03 3.42
C VAL A 114 -3.06 13.60 2.77
N TYR A 115 -1.95 12.87 2.82
CA TYR A 115 -0.70 13.22 2.15
C TYR A 115 -0.91 13.48 0.66
N MET A 116 -1.50 12.53 -0.06
CA MET A 116 -1.73 12.66 -1.51
C MET A 116 -2.64 13.85 -1.85
N MET A 117 -3.66 14.11 -1.03
CA MET A 117 -4.55 15.26 -1.19
C MET A 117 -3.78 16.57 -1.00
N LEU A 118 -3.03 16.71 0.09
CA LEU A 118 -2.27 17.93 0.38
C LEU A 118 -1.13 18.16 -0.62
N GLU A 119 -0.39 17.11 -0.99
CA GLU A 119 0.67 17.18 -1.99
C GLU A 119 0.12 17.68 -3.33
N THR A 120 -1.03 17.16 -3.75
CA THR A 120 -1.66 17.59 -5.00
C THR A 120 -2.25 18.99 -4.89
N ALA A 121 -2.87 19.34 -3.75
CA ALA A 121 -3.42 20.68 -3.54
C ALA A 121 -2.34 21.76 -3.58
N LEU A 122 -1.13 21.50 -3.05
CA LEU A 122 0.00 22.43 -3.09
C LEU A 122 0.45 22.73 -4.52
N ILE A 123 0.41 21.75 -5.43
CA ILE A 123 0.73 21.96 -6.85
C ILE A 123 -0.25 22.98 -7.48
N PHE A 124 -1.51 22.96 -7.04
CA PHE A 124 -2.58 23.80 -7.55
C PHE A 124 -2.84 25.07 -6.71
N GLN A 125 -1.95 25.43 -5.78
CA GLN A 125 -2.15 26.60 -4.91
C GLN A 125 -2.44 27.87 -5.71
N GLY A 126 -1.64 28.18 -6.74
CA GLY A 126 -1.84 29.37 -7.58
C GLY A 126 -3.20 29.36 -8.30
N VAL A 127 -3.66 28.18 -8.72
CA VAL A 127 -4.99 28.02 -9.34
C VAL A 127 -6.09 28.35 -8.33
N PHE A 128 -5.99 27.89 -7.08
CA PHE A 128 -6.94 28.26 -6.03
C PHE A 128 -6.96 29.77 -5.75
N GLU A 129 -5.79 30.43 -5.80
CA GLU A 129 -5.68 31.88 -5.64
C GLU A 129 -6.37 32.64 -6.78
N ARG A 130 -6.21 32.21 -8.04
CA ARG A 130 -6.99 32.77 -9.16
C ARG A 130 -8.48 32.43 -9.07
N TYR A 131 -8.81 31.20 -8.71
CA TYR A 131 -10.19 30.74 -8.58
C TYR A 131 -10.98 31.61 -7.59
N LYS A 132 -10.34 31.99 -6.47
CA LYS A 132 -10.88 32.98 -5.50
C LYS A 132 -11.22 34.34 -6.11
N ILE A 133 -10.42 34.82 -7.07
CA ILE A 133 -10.56 36.15 -7.68
C ILE A 133 -11.68 36.14 -8.73
N TYR A 134 -11.69 35.14 -9.60
CA TYR A 134 -12.54 35.14 -10.79
C TYR A 134 -13.86 34.38 -10.62
N ASP A 135 -13.93 33.40 -9.72
CA ASP A 135 -15.14 32.63 -9.48
C ASP A 135 -15.97 33.22 -8.33
N ALA A 136 -17.06 33.91 -8.68
CA ALA A 136 -17.94 34.56 -7.71
C ALA A 136 -18.63 33.55 -6.78
N ASP A 137 -19.05 32.39 -7.29
CA ASP A 137 -19.73 31.36 -6.50
C ASP A 137 -18.79 30.76 -5.45
N PHE A 138 -17.56 30.45 -5.85
CA PHE A 138 -16.51 29.98 -4.96
C PHE A 138 -16.18 31.03 -3.90
N ARG A 139 -16.02 32.30 -4.29
CA ARG A 139 -15.77 33.35 -3.31
C ARG A 139 -16.93 33.46 -2.32
N ASN A 140 -18.17 33.54 -2.80
CA ASN A 140 -19.36 33.73 -1.98
C ASN A 140 -19.60 32.55 -1.04
N ASP A 141 -19.39 31.31 -1.50
CA ASP A 141 -19.59 30.11 -0.69
C ASP A 141 -18.64 30.06 0.52
N PHE A 142 -17.48 30.73 0.46
CA PHE A 142 -16.49 30.81 1.53
C PHE A 142 -16.50 32.13 2.33
N MET A 143 -17.35 33.10 1.97
CA MET A 143 -17.53 34.34 2.74
C MET A 143 -18.37 34.08 4.02
N PRO A 144 -18.32 34.97 5.03
CA PRO A 144 -19.18 34.86 6.20
C PRO A 144 -20.66 34.77 5.79
N GLY A 145 -21.36 33.74 6.26
CA GLY A 145 -22.75 33.44 5.88
C GLY A 145 -22.91 32.43 4.73
N GLY A 146 -21.84 32.12 3.99
CA GLY A 146 -21.82 31.05 2.99
C GLY A 146 -21.65 29.65 3.61
N PRO A 147 -21.86 28.56 2.84
CA PRO A 147 -21.78 27.19 3.33
C PRO A 147 -20.43 26.81 3.97
N TYR A 148 -19.34 27.44 3.54
CA TYR A 148 -17.98 27.21 4.04
C TYR A 148 -17.43 28.40 4.83
N GLY A 149 -18.22 29.42 5.11
CA GLY A 149 -17.78 30.66 5.77
C GLY A 149 -17.17 30.46 7.16
N ARG A 150 -17.58 29.41 7.90
CA ARG A 150 -16.99 29.06 9.21
C ARG A 150 -15.54 28.58 9.09
N ILE A 151 -15.21 27.85 8.03
CA ILE A 151 -13.86 27.32 7.78
C ILE A 151 -13.03 28.40 7.08
N GLY A 152 -13.62 29.07 6.09
CA GLY A 152 -12.98 30.10 5.30
C GLY A 152 -11.95 29.55 4.30
N LEU A 153 -11.41 30.45 3.49
CA LEU A 153 -10.37 30.11 2.52
C LEU A 153 -9.02 29.85 3.21
N PRO A 154 -8.14 29.01 2.63
CA PRO A 154 -6.76 28.92 3.04
C PRO A 154 -6.05 30.28 2.91
N LEU A 155 -5.33 30.69 3.95
CA LEU A 155 -4.44 31.84 3.96
C LEU A 155 -3.01 31.42 3.58
N THR A 156 -2.15 32.39 3.28
CA THR A 156 -0.74 32.16 2.95
C THR A 156 -0.03 31.31 4.00
N ASP A 157 -0.24 31.61 5.28
CA ASP A 157 0.38 30.86 6.39
C ASP A 157 -0.12 29.40 6.45
N ASN A 158 -1.38 29.15 6.07
CA ASN A 158 -1.90 27.78 6.01
C ASN A 158 -1.18 26.97 4.92
N TRP A 159 -0.93 27.55 3.76
CA TRP A 159 -0.18 26.89 2.68
C TRP A 159 1.27 26.64 3.07
N VAL A 160 1.92 27.59 3.74
CA VAL A 160 3.29 27.42 4.26
C VAL A 160 3.35 26.27 5.27
N MET A 161 2.39 26.22 6.19
CA MET A 161 2.31 25.16 7.20
C MET A 161 2.04 23.78 6.56
N VAL A 162 1.09 23.70 5.64
CA VAL A 162 0.79 22.48 4.88
C VAL A 162 2.00 22.03 4.06
N SER A 163 2.74 22.96 3.44
CA SER A 163 3.97 22.66 2.70
C SER A 163 5.05 22.04 3.58
N LYS A 164 5.30 22.60 4.77
CA LYS A 164 6.21 22.00 5.76
C LYS A 164 5.75 20.59 6.15
N PHE A 165 4.46 20.41 6.38
CA PHE A 165 3.91 19.11 6.78
C PHE A 165 4.01 18.05 5.67
N VAL A 166 3.68 18.41 4.44
CA VAL A 166 3.79 17.51 3.27
C VAL A 166 5.22 17.04 3.08
N LYS A 167 6.23 17.91 3.29
CA LYS A 167 7.64 17.49 3.25
C LYS A 167 7.95 16.39 4.25
N VAL A 168 7.42 16.47 5.48
CA VAL A 168 7.59 15.42 6.50
C VAL A 168 6.87 14.14 6.07
N LEU A 169 5.58 14.24 5.72
CA LEU A 169 4.79 13.08 5.31
C LEU A 169 5.34 12.36 4.09
N ARG A 170 5.98 13.08 3.17
CA ARG A 170 6.59 12.51 1.96
C ARG A 170 7.62 11.43 2.29
N TYR A 171 8.49 11.67 3.27
CA TYR A 171 9.47 10.68 3.69
C TYR A 171 8.79 9.39 4.16
N PHE A 172 7.76 9.50 4.98
CA PHE A 172 7.00 8.33 5.45
C PHE A 172 6.25 7.64 4.31
N TYR A 173 5.70 8.41 3.39
CA TYR A 173 4.96 7.88 2.24
C TYR A 173 5.88 7.08 1.33
N ASP A 174 7.03 7.66 0.95
CA ASP A 174 8.03 7.01 0.11
C ASP A 174 8.55 5.74 0.78
N LEU A 175 8.86 5.82 2.07
CA LEU A 175 9.28 4.66 2.85
C LEU A 175 8.22 3.56 2.93
N THR A 176 6.96 3.92 3.18
CA THR A 176 5.84 2.97 3.22
C THR A 176 5.74 2.25 1.88
N ASN A 177 5.87 2.97 0.77
CA ASN A 177 5.86 2.35 -0.56
C ASN A 177 7.06 1.40 -0.78
N ARG A 178 8.21 1.65 -0.12
CA ARG A 178 9.35 0.72 -0.14
C ARG A 178 9.09 -0.55 0.67
N ILE A 179 8.56 -0.43 1.89
CA ILE A 179 8.29 -1.58 2.78
C ILE A 179 7.15 -2.45 2.25
N PHE A 180 6.10 -1.84 1.69
CA PHE A 180 4.89 -2.52 1.24
C PHE A 180 4.87 -2.77 -0.27
N GLY A 181 6.01 -2.64 -0.94
CA GLY A 181 6.15 -3.03 -2.34
C GLY A 181 5.83 -4.52 -2.54
N SER A 182 5.06 -4.83 -3.58
CA SER A 182 4.66 -6.21 -3.91
C SER A 182 5.46 -6.85 -5.04
N LEU A 183 6.25 -6.05 -5.76
CA LEU A 183 7.00 -6.47 -6.94
C LEU A 183 8.43 -6.95 -6.62
N TYR A 184 8.82 -6.93 -5.35
CA TYR A 184 10.13 -7.35 -4.87
C TYR A 184 10.03 -7.86 -3.43
N VAL A 185 11.07 -8.57 -2.99
CA VAL A 185 11.18 -9.03 -1.60
C VAL A 185 11.51 -7.84 -0.72
N THR A 186 10.72 -7.62 0.34
CA THR A 186 10.88 -6.49 1.26
C THR A 186 11.42 -6.93 2.62
N SER A 187 11.30 -8.21 2.96
CA SER A 187 11.71 -8.75 4.28
C SER A 187 13.20 -8.57 4.58
N ASN A 188 14.05 -8.54 3.56
CA ASN A 188 15.50 -8.41 3.69
C ASN A 188 15.97 -6.95 3.89
N THR A 189 15.20 -5.96 3.47
CA THR A 189 15.49 -4.52 3.64
C THR A 189 14.67 -3.89 4.76
N PHE A 190 13.68 -4.61 5.30
CA PHE A 190 12.78 -4.14 6.35
C PHE A 190 13.49 -3.45 7.53
N LEU A 191 14.62 -3.99 7.99
CA LEU A 191 15.33 -3.42 9.13
C LEU A 191 15.95 -2.04 8.81
N ASP A 192 16.41 -1.85 7.58
CA ASP A 192 16.94 -0.56 7.10
C ASP A 192 15.84 0.47 7.11
N GLU A 193 14.69 0.11 6.54
CA GLU A 193 13.55 1.02 6.41
C GLU A 193 13.00 1.42 7.81
N ILE A 194 13.01 0.50 8.78
CA ILE A 194 12.60 0.82 10.16
C ILE A 194 13.65 1.66 10.90
N SER A 195 14.94 1.40 10.70
CA SER A 195 16.01 2.23 11.27
C SER A 195 15.93 3.66 10.74
N ASP A 196 15.73 3.81 9.42
CA ASP A 196 15.59 5.11 8.76
C ASP A 196 14.41 5.92 9.34
N VAL A 197 13.28 5.27 9.67
CA VAL A 197 12.16 5.94 10.37
C VAL A 197 12.57 6.45 11.73
N ASP A 198 13.19 5.58 12.51
CA ASP A 198 13.53 5.89 13.89
C ASP A 198 14.51 7.07 13.94
N ASP A 199 15.53 7.05 13.07
CA ASP A 199 16.50 8.13 12.92
C ASP A 199 15.85 9.43 12.41
N LEU A 200 14.98 9.37 11.41
CA LEU A 200 14.24 10.53 10.92
C LEU A 200 13.36 11.14 12.03
N LEU A 201 12.65 10.33 12.79
CA LEU A 201 11.81 10.80 13.89
C LEU A 201 12.66 11.40 15.03
N LYS A 202 13.78 10.76 15.38
CA LYS A 202 14.75 11.28 16.36
C LYS A 202 15.36 12.62 15.91
N GLU A 203 15.66 12.79 14.63
CA GLU A 203 16.14 14.04 14.06
C GLU A 203 15.07 15.13 14.15
N ARG A 204 13.84 14.83 13.72
CA ARG A 204 12.73 15.81 13.74
C ARG A 204 12.35 16.23 15.17
N LEU A 205 12.51 15.35 16.15
CA LEU A 205 12.32 15.65 17.57
C LEU A 205 13.33 16.67 18.12
N LYS A 206 14.48 16.86 17.46
CA LYS A 206 15.51 17.84 17.83
C LYS A 206 15.36 19.19 17.13
N GLY A 207 14.34 19.36 16.29
CA GLY A 207 14.11 20.60 15.56
C GLY A 207 13.54 21.73 16.42
N ASP A 208 13.50 22.93 15.84
CA ASP A 208 12.98 24.14 16.53
C ASP A 208 11.50 24.42 16.21
N ASP A 209 10.96 23.86 15.14
CA ASP A 209 9.57 24.06 14.73
C ASP A 209 8.64 23.25 15.66
N VAL A 210 8.05 23.93 16.64
CA VAL A 210 7.22 23.34 17.70
C VAL A 210 6.11 22.44 17.14
N TYR A 211 5.51 22.81 16.00
CA TYR A 211 4.44 22.03 15.37
C TYR A 211 4.97 20.73 14.76
N LEU A 212 6.12 20.78 14.10
CA LEU A 212 6.76 19.59 13.53
C LEU A 212 7.31 18.67 14.64
N VAL A 213 7.84 19.24 15.72
CA VAL A 213 8.33 18.48 16.88
C VAL A 213 7.18 17.75 17.58
N ASP A 214 6.04 18.44 17.81
CA ASP A 214 4.89 17.81 18.47
C ASP A 214 4.32 16.67 17.62
N MET A 215 4.24 16.85 16.31
CA MET A 215 3.88 15.79 15.36
C MET A 215 4.87 14.64 15.38
N ALA A 216 6.18 14.92 15.29
CA ALA A 216 7.22 13.89 15.34
C ALA A 216 7.14 13.10 16.64
N ARG A 217 6.83 13.74 17.77
CA ARG A 217 6.59 13.09 19.06
C ARG A 217 5.40 12.14 19.03
N GLN A 218 4.28 12.56 18.46
CA GLN A 218 3.10 11.70 18.32
C GLN A 218 3.38 10.51 17.39
N MET A 219 4.05 10.74 16.27
CA MET A 219 4.45 9.69 15.33
C MET A 219 5.44 8.71 15.97
N LYS A 220 6.41 9.22 16.73
CA LYS A 220 7.37 8.42 17.49
C LYS A 220 6.71 7.56 18.55
N ALA A 221 5.75 8.09 19.30
CA ALA A 221 5.01 7.30 20.28
C ALA A 221 4.26 6.11 19.64
N LYS A 222 3.73 6.30 18.42
CA LYS A 222 3.11 5.19 17.67
C LYS A 222 4.16 4.23 17.11
N PHE A 223 5.25 4.74 16.57
CA PHE A 223 6.37 3.92 16.13
C PHE A 223 6.86 3.02 17.27
N ASP A 224 7.13 3.58 18.45
CA ASP A 224 7.60 2.84 19.62
C ASP A 224 6.59 1.82 20.12
N LYS A 225 5.29 2.10 19.99
CA LYS A 225 4.24 1.15 20.33
C LYS A 225 4.31 -0.15 19.50
N TYR A 226 4.68 -0.08 18.22
CA TYR A 226 4.70 -1.25 17.34
C TYR A 226 6.10 -1.83 17.12
N TRP A 227 7.11 -0.94 17.03
CA TRP A 227 8.48 -1.27 16.64
C TRP A 227 9.50 -1.00 17.76
N GLY A 228 9.12 -0.33 18.84
CA GLY A 228 10.03 0.00 19.95
C GLY A 228 10.41 -1.20 20.81
N ASN A 229 9.60 -2.26 20.80
CA ASN A 229 9.94 -3.52 21.45
C ASN A 229 10.36 -4.58 20.42
N ILE A 230 11.63 -4.52 20.04
CA ILE A 230 12.25 -5.42 19.07
C ILE A 230 12.26 -6.90 19.51
N GLU A 231 12.16 -7.18 20.81
CA GLU A 231 12.06 -8.55 21.34
C GLU A 231 10.71 -9.20 21.04
N LYS A 232 9.64 -8.40 20.95
CA LYS A 232 8.28 -8.89 20.63
C LYS A 232 8.01 -9.03 19.14
N MET A 233 8.94 -8.58 18.30
CA MET A 233 8.80 -8.69 16.85
C MET A 233 9.02 -10.13 16.38
N ASN A 234 8.48 -10.45 15.21
CA ASN A 234 8.67 -11.77 14.62
C ASN A 234 10.16 -11.99 14.26
N MET A 235 10.79 -12.92 14.97
CA MET A 235 12.20 -13.29 14.80
C MET A 235 12.57 -13.66 13.35
N MET A 236 11.61 -14.16 12.57
CA MET A 236 11.83 -14.50 11.16
C MET A 236 12.18 -13.29 10.29
N LEU A 237 11.77 -12.07 10.67
CA LEU A 237 12.17 -10.85 9.98
C LEU A 237 13.69 -10.63 10.10
N TYR A 238 14.26 -10.92 11.26
CA TYR A 238 15.70 -10.80 11.48
C TYR A 238 16.49 -11.89 10.78
N VAL A 239 15.96 -13.12 10.80
CA VAL A 239 16.53 -14.23 10.02
C VAL A 239 16.56 -13.88 8.52
N ALA A 240 15.49 -13.28 7.98
CA ALA A 240 15.45 -12.86 6.58
C ALA A 240 16.53 -11.83 6.23
N VAL A 241 16.79 -10.85 7.10
CA VAL A 241 17.89 -9.88 6.94
C VAL A 241 19.25 -10.57 6.98
N MET A 242 19.44 -11.54 7.89
CA MET A 242 20.70 -12.28 7.99
C MET A 242 20.99 -13.17 6.78
N LEU A 243 19.95 -13.69 6.13
CA LEU A 243 20.05 -14.48 4.92
C LEU A 243 20.34 -13.62 3.68
N ASP A 244 20.20 -12.29 3.75
CA ASP A 244 20.66 -11.41 2.68
C ASP A 244 22.21 -11.42 2.64
N PRO A 245 22.83 -11.83 1.52
CA PRO A 245 24.28 -11.89 1.40
C PRO A 245 24.99 -10.54 1.63
N ARG A 246 24.26 -9.42 1.47
CA ARG A 246 24.79 -8.06 1.66
C ARG A 246 24.86 -7.64 3.13
N HIS A 247 23.91 -8.09 3.95
CA HIS A 247 23.78 -7.66 5.33
C HIS A 247 24.51 -8.62 6.28
N LYS A 248 24.22 -9.93 6.21
CA LYS A 248 24.79 -10.94 7.12
C LYS A 248 24.54 -10.61 8.61
N TYR A 249 25.10 -11.44 9.49
CA TYR A 249 24.98 -11.32 10.95
C TYR A 249 25.50 -9.99 11.52
N SER A 250 26.66 -9.53 11.03
CA SER A 250 27.33 -8.34 11.53
C SER A 250 26.49 -7.07 11.36
N TYR A 251 25.77 -6.97 10.24
CA TYR A 251 24.93 -5.82 9.94
C TYR A 251 23.70 -5.75 10.85
N LEU A 252 23.01 -6.87 11.05
CA LEU A 252 21.86 -6.94 11.96
C LEU A 252 22.23 -6.40 13.36
N ARG A 253 23.38 -6.84 13.88
CA ARG A 253 23.91 -6.35 15.15
C ARG A 253 24.23 -4.87 15.12
N TYR A 254 24.90 -4.41 14.06
CA TYR A 254 25.23 -2.99 13.90
C TYR A 254 23.98 -2.11 13.98
N VAL A 255 22.91 -2.47 13.25
CA VAL A 255 21.66 -1.68 13.25
C VAL A 255 21.02 -1.66 14.63
N PHE A 256 20.87 -2.80 15.31
CA PHE A 256 20.29 -2.80 16.65
C PHE A 256 21.11 -2.03 17.68
N LYS A 257 22.45 -2.09 17.58
CA LYS A 257 23.34 -1.30 18.43
C LYS A 257 23.13 0.20 18.22
N ASN A 258 22.96 0.62 16.97
CA ASN A 258 22.69 2.01 16.64
C ASN A 258 21.32 2.47 17.19
N MET A 259 20.29 1.64 17.03
CA MET A 259 18.92 2.00 17.42
C MET A 259 18.71 1.99 18.95
N HIS A 260 19.23 0.97 19.65
CA HIS A 260 18.90 0.66 21.04
C HIS A 260 20.10 0.55 21.99
N GLY A 261 21.32 0.78 21.49
CA GLY A 261 22.53 0.70 22.28
C GLY A 261 23.22 -0.67 22.27
N PRO A 262 24.46 -0.75 22.75
CA PRO A 262 25.34 -1.89 22.56
C PRO A 262 24.81 -3.19 23.18
N GLU A 263 24.31 -3.13 24.41
CA GLU A 263 23.85 -4.31 25.16
C GLU A 263 22.65 -4.99 24.50
N ILE A 264 21.62 -4.19 24.16
CA ILE A 264 20.42 -4.68 23.49
C ILE A 264 20.77 -5.20 22.09
N GLY A 265 21.65 -4.49 21.38
CA GLY A 265 22.08 -4.89 20.05
C GLY A 265 22.84 -6.21 19.99
N GLU A 266 23.70 -6.50 20.98
CA GLU A 266 24.33 -7.81 21.13
C GLU A 266 23.30 -8.91 21.39
N LYS A 267 22.47 -8.72 22.42
CA LYS A 267 21.45 -9.68 22.84
C LYS A 267 20.54 -10.08 21.68
N MET A 268 20.05 -9.09 20.92
CA MET A 268 19.15 -9.35 19.79
C MET A 268 19.83 -9.99 18.61
N GLY A 269 21.10 -9.64 18.35
CA GLY A 269 21.91 -10.35 17.38
C GLY A 269 22.01 -11.84 17.71
N ASP A 270 22.44 -12.17 18.93
CA ASP A 270 22.62 -13.56 19.36
C ASP A 270 21.32 -14.35 19.30
N LEU A 271 20.19 -13.74 19.70
CA LEU A 271 18.86 -14.35 19.57
C LEU A 271 18.50 -14.67 18.11
N ALA A 272 18.71 -13.74 17.19
CA ALA A 272 18.43 -13.94 15.77
C ALA A 272 19.35 -15.02 15.16
N LYS A 273 20.61 -15.05 15.58
CA LYS A 273 21.56 -16.09 15.18
C LYS A 273 21.13 -17.47 15.68
N SER A 274 20.73 -17.59 16.94
CA SER A 274 20.19 -18.84 17.49
C SER A 274 18.99 -19.32 16.68
N ALA A 275 18.04 -18.43 16.40
CA ALA A 275 16.85 -18.76 15.61
C ALA A 275 17.20 -19.24 14.18
N LEU A 276 18.19 -18.62 13.52
CA LEU A 276 18.67 -19.08 12.22
C LEU A 276 19.24 -20.51 12.31
N TYR A 277 20.06 -20.79 13.33
CA TYR A 277 20.60 -22.15 13.52
C TYR A 277 19.51 -23.18 13.83
N ASP A 278 18.49 -22.83 14.61
CA ASP A 278 17.37 -23.73 14.88
C ASP A 278 16.59 -24.08 13.60
N VAL A 279 16.38 -23.09 12.73
CA VAL A 279 15.76 -23.31 11.41
C VAL A 279 16.65 -24.19 10.53
N PHE A 280 17.96 -23.92 10.53
CA PHE A 280 18.93 -24.69 9.77
C PHE A 280 19.01 -26.15 10.23
N GLU A 281 19.04 -26.43 11.54
CA GLU A 281 19.07 -27.79 12.08
C GLU A 281 17.79 -28.56 11.76
N LYS A 282 16.62 -27.91 11.80
CA LYS A 282 15.36 -28.50 11.35
C LYS A 282 15.40 -28.84 9.86
N TYR A 283 15.89 -27.91 9.04
CA TYR A 283 16.08 -28.13 7.60
C TYR A 283 16.98 -29.34 7.35
N LYS A 284 18.17 -29.36 7.97
CA LYS A 284 19.13 -30.45 7.86
C LYS A 284 18.49 -31.80 8.20
N LYS A 285 17.76 -31.91 9.31
CA LYS A 285 17.06 -33.13 9.74
C LYS A 285 16.05 -33.64 8.70
N MET A 286 15.27 -32.73 8.09
CA MET A 286 14.29 -33.10 7.06
C MET A 286 14.95 -33.74 5.84
N TYR A 287 16.10 -33.22 5.41
CA TYR A 287 16.79 -33.69 4.19
C TYR A 287 17.89 -34.72 4.45
N SER A 288 18.30 -34.94 5.70
CA SER A 288 19.17 -36.06 6.07
C SER A 288 18.41 -37.39 6.21
N SER A 289 17.08 -37.37 6.16
CA SER A 289 16.21 -38.54 6.35
C SER A 289 15.68 -39.14 5.03
N THR A 290 16.06 -38.59 3.87
CA THR A 290 15.82 -39.25 2.57
C THR A 290 16.65 -40.52 2.46
N PRO A 291 16.05 -41.71 2.22
CA PRO A 291 16.80 -42.93 2.00
C PRO A 291 17.75 -42.74 0.82
N SER A 292 18.96 -43.27 0.97
CA SER A 292 19.96 -43.42 -0.08
C SER A 292 19.32 -43.73 -1.42
N ARG A 293 19.43 -42.78 -2.36
CA ARG A 293 19.27 -43.06 -3.79
C ARG A 293 20.21 -44.23 -4.12
N PRO A 294 19.72 -45.36 -4.65
CA PRO A 294 20.60 -46.49 -4.91
C PRO A 294 21.67 -46.08 -5.91
N SER A 295 22.92 -46.38 -5.58
CA SER A 295 24.05 -46.24 -6.47
C SER A 295 23.78 -47.05 -7.73
N ILE A 296 23.39 -46.37 -8.81
CA ILE A 296 23.43 -46.98 -10.15
C ILE A 296 24.90 -46.98 -10.54
N THR A 297 25.52 -48.14 -10.40
CA THR A 297 26.76 -48.50 -11.09
C THR A 297 26.60 -48.22 -12.58
N SER A 298 27.63 -47.63 -13.16
CA SER A 298 27.76 -47.24 -14.56
C SER A 298 27.30 -48.30 -15.56
N SER A 299 26.31 -47.95 -16.37
CA SER A 299 26.26 -48.32 -17.78
C SER A 299 25.81 -47.08 -18.55
N VAL A 300 26.65 -46.67 -19.48
CA VAL A 300 26.48 -45.53 -20.38
C VAL A 300 25.25 -45.75 -21.25
N GLU A 301 24.31 -44.81 -21.24
CA GLU A 301 23.63 -44.40 -22.48
C GLU A 301 23.05 -42.98 -22.32
N SER A 302 23.52 -42.11 -23.22
CA SER A 302 23.19 -40.71 -23.38
C SER A 302 21.79 -40.58 -23.99
N SER A 303 20.89 -39.82 -23.36
CA SER A 303 19.90 -38.91 -23.98
C SER A 303 18.88 -38.45 -22.94
N GLN A 304 19.00 -37.23 -22.40
CA GLN A 304 17.85 -36.46 -21.87
C GLN A 304 18.13 -34.99 -21.47
N GLU A 305 19.30 -34.41 -21.75
CA GLU A 305 19.60 -33.00 -21.41
C GLU A 305 19.08 -31.96 -22.43
N GLN A 306 18.44 -32.35 -23.54
CA GLN A 306 17.96 -31.38 -24.55
C GLN A 306 16.53 -30.87 -24.35
N ASP A 307 15.67 -31.57 -23.60
CA ASP A 307 14.24 -31.19 -23.51
C ASP A 307 13.97 -30.09 -22.45
N ASP A 308 14.66 -30.15 -21.31
CA ASP A 308 14.46 -29.21 -20.21
C ASP A 308 14.94 -27.78 -20.53
N ASP A 309 15.92 -27.64 -21.42
CA ASP A 309 16.51 -26.33 -21.77
C ASP A 309 15.69 -25.59 -22.85
N ILE A 310 14.94 -26.35 -23.68
CA ILE A 310 13.96 -25.81 -24.63
C ILE A 310 12.74 -25.27 -23.89
N GLU A 311 12.25 -26.00 -22.88
CA GLU A 311 11.09 -25.58 -22.09
C GLU A 311 11.40 -24.34 -21.23
N ARG A 312 12.61 -24.25 -20.67
CA ARG A 312 13.07 -23.06 -19.92
C ARG A 312 13.25 -21.83 -20.81
N ARG A 313 13.66 -21.99 -22.08
CA ARG A 313 13.71 -20.89 -23.06
C ARG A 313 12.31 -20.43 -23.48
N ALA A 314 11.39 -21.36 -23.72
CA ALA A 314 10.01 -21.04 -24.09
C ALA A 314 9.25 -20.26 -23.00
N VAL A 315 9.51 -20.56 -21.71
CA VAL A 315 8.93 -19.83 -20.59
C VAL A 315 9.52 -18.42 -20.43
N ARG A 316 10.78 -18.23 -20.81
CA ARG A 316 11.47 -16.93 -20.74
C ARG A 316 10.98 -15.95 -21.80
N ASP A 317 10.65 -16.43 -23.00
CA ASP A 317 10.16 -15.58 -24.11
C ASP A 317 8.68 -15.21 -23.96
N LYS A 318 7.86 -16.01 -23.27
CA LYS A 318 6.46 -15.65 -22.96
C LYS A 318 6.30 -14.54 -21.93
N ARG A 319 7.36 -14.19 -21.17
CA ARG A 319 7.34 -13.11 -20.16
C ARG A 319 7.82 -11.75 -20.68
N LYS A 320 8.18 -11.66 -21.97
CA LYS A 320 8.70 -10.42 -22.60
C LYS A 320 7.76 -9.83 -23.68
N LYS A 321 6.52 -10.29 -23.78
CA LYS A 321 5.50 -9.68 -24.64
C LYS A 321 4.48 -8.92 -23.82
#